data_AF-A0A357WTV2-F1
#
_entry.id   AF-A0A357WTV2-F1
#
_cell.length_a   1.000
_cell.length_b   1.000
_cell.length_c   1.000
_cell.angle_alpha   90.00
_cell.angle_beta   90.00
_cell.angle_gamma   90.00
#
_symmetry.space_group_name_H-M   'P 1'
#
loop_
_entity.id
_entity.type
_entity.pdbx_description
1 polymer ?
#
loop_
_entity_poly.entity_id
_entity_poly.type
_entity_poly.pdbx_seq_one_letter_code
_entity_poly.pdbx_strand_id
1 'polypeptide(L)'
;LSALPAMLPTGRERPLYNNLNDVLEYDVEPKYYMASGYLQTLIRHRKRQESKGYGFGYRIVNEPGIENPVANTLLATGGSGRERNLIYDPREGIAGTKIKGKKTPLNDKGIRVMTPTEWGKLQGFINYAFTDEDGNEGFSFPDGVSDVQKYKQFGNSVTIPAIEEMARFMSSCFKKLCEPDEGTEVSLP
;
A
#
# COMPACT_ATOMS: atom_id res chain seq x y z
N LEU A 1 -27.31 -14.44 -21.34
CA LEU A 1 -25.89 -14.68 -20.96
C LEU A 1 -24.89 -14.18 -22.00
N SER A 2 -25.19 -14.22 -23.30
CA SER A 2 -24.33 -13.68 -24.38
C SER A 2 -24.05 -12.17 -24.31
N ALA A 3 -24.88 -11.40 -23.57
CA ALA A 3 -24.71 -9.95 -23.39
C ALA A 3 -23.64 -9.56 -22.34
N LEU A 4 -23.16 -10.53 -21.55
CA LEU A 4 -22.17 -10.26 -20.51
C LEU A 4 -20.74 -10.19 -21.08
N PRO A 5 -19.86 -9.34 -20.52
CA PRO A 5 -18.45 -9.34 -20.89
C PRO A 5 -17.80 -10.70 -20.63
N ALA A 6 -16.99 -11.18 -21.57
CA ALA A 6 -16.29 -12.46 -21.44
C ALA A 6 -15.05 -12.40 -20.52
N MET A 7 -14.60 -11.20 -20.15
CA MET A 7 -13.38 -10.98 -19.38
C MET A 7 -13.63 -10.03 -18.21
N LEU A 8 -12.89 -10.26 -17.12
CA LEU A 8 -12.82 -9.36 -15.98
C LEU A 8 -11.96 -8.13 -16.31
N PRO A 9 -12.17 -7.01 -15.61
CA PRO A 9 -11.25 -5.88 -15.67
C PRO A 9 -9.84 -6.33 -15.28
N THR A 10 -8.85 -6.01 -16.12
CA THR A 10 -7.44 -6.31 -15.84
C THR A 10 -6.75 -5.22 -15.02
N GLY A 11 -7.40 -4.07 -14.85
CA GLY A 11 -6.91 -2.93 -14.10
C GLY A 11 -7.87 -1.75 -14.19
N ARG A 12 -7.50 -0.68 -13.49
CA ARG A 12 -8.18 0.62 -13.55
C ARG A 12 -7.63 1.44 -14.72
N GLU A 13 -8.49 2.18 -15.41
CA GLU A 13 -8.07 3.08 -16.51
C GLU A 13 -7.21 4.26 -16.03
N ARG A 14 -7.54 4.84 -14.87
CA ARG A 14 -6.81 5.99 -14.28
C ARG A 14 -6.14 5.60 -12.96
N PRO A 15 -4.82 5.47 -12.89
CA PRO A 15 -4.15 5.14 -11.64
C PRO A 15 -4.37 6.26 -10.61
N LEU A 16 -4.39 5.91 -9.32
CA LEU A 16 -4.46 6.91 -8.24
C LEU A 16 -3.18 7.73 -8.11
N TYR A 17 -2.05 7.07 -8.36
CA TYR A 17 -0.71 7.58 -8.18
C TYR A 17 0.11 7.15 -9.39
N ASN A 18 1.01 8.00 -9.87
CA ASN A 18 1.88 7.65 -10.99
C ASN A 18 2.91 6.61 -10.56
N ASN A 19 3.49 6.80 -9.39
CA ASN A 19 4.41 5.85 -8.76
C ASN A 19 4.37 5.98 -7.23
N LEU A 20 5.19 5.17 -6.56
CA LEU A 20 5.23 5.12 -5.11
C LEU A 20 5.58 6.48 -4.46
N ASN A 21 6.37 7.33 -5.12
CA ASN A 21 6.80 8.59 -4.52
C ASN A 21 5.63 9.54 -4.27
N ASP A 22 4.57 9.48 -5.08
CA ASP A 22 3.35 10.28 -4.89
C ASP A 22 2.59 9.90 -3.60
N VAL A 23 2.88 8.72 -3.05
CA VAL A 23 2.26 8.20 -1.82
C VAL A 23 3.01 8.65 -0.58
N LEU A 24 4.33 8.83 -0.68
CA LEU A 24 5.22 9.04 0.46
C LEU A 24 4.97 10.40 1.12
N GLU A 25 5.01 10.43 2.44
CA GLU A 25 4.92 11.64 3.24
C GLU A 25 6.28 12.37 3.28
N TYR A 26 6.21 13.70 3.29
CA TYR A 26 7.35 14.55 3.58
C TYR A 26 7.46 14.77 5.10
N ASP A 27 8.66 15.13 5.56
CA ASP A 27 8.96 15.43 6.97
C ASP A 27 8.52 14.32 7.97
N VAL A 28 8.82 13.07 7.64
CA VAL A 28 8.42 11.92 8.47
C VAL A 28 9.16 11.91 9.82
N GLU A 29 8.42 11.62 10.89
CA GLU A 29 8.95 11.59 12.25
C GLU A 29 10.15 10.61 12.43
N PRO A 30 11.17 10.96 13.23
CA PRO A 30 12.35 10.11 13.49
C PRO A 30 12.04 8.68 13.97
N LYS A 31 10.87 8.46 14.59
CA LYS A 31 10.46 7.13 15.08
C LYS A 31 10.33 6.08 13.98
N TYR A 32 10.03 6.48 12.75
CA TYR A 32 9.89 5.59 11.60
C TYR A 32 11.23 5.17 10.98
N TYR A 33 12.32 5.90 11.23
CA TYR A 33 13.66 5.52 10.74
C TYR A 33 14.20 4.29 11.46
N MET A 34 14.85 3.39 10.75
CA MET A 34 15.36 2.17 11.36
C MET A 34 16.53 2.44 12.31
N ALA A 35 16.57 1.67 13.40
CA ALA A 35 17.77 1.62 14.24
C ALA A 35 18.92 1.00 13.42
N SER A 36 20.11 1.58 13.53
CA SER A 36 21.34 1.11 12.84
C SER A 36 21.58 -0.39 13.03
N GLY A 37 21.51 -0.90 14.27
CA GLY A 37 21.68 -2.32 14.56
C GLY A 37 20.60 -3.21 13.92
N TYR A 38 19.36 -2.73 13.81
CA TYR A 38 18.29 -3.47 13.13
C TYR A 38 18.54 -3.52 11.63
N LEU A 39 18.88 -2.39 11.00
CA LEU A 39 19.22 -2.35 9.58
C LEU A 39 20.41 -3.27 9.25
N GLN A 40 21.46 -3.28 10.08
CA GLN A 40 22.59 -4.21 9.91
C GLN A 40 22.18 -5.68 10.01
N THR A 41 21.20 -5.99 10.87
CA THR A 41 20.64 -7.34 10.96
C THR A 41 19.94 -7.73 9.67
N LEU A 42 19.16 -6.82 9.07
CA LEU A 42 18.48 -7.04 7.78
C LEU A 42 19.48 -7.23 6.63
N ILE A 43 20.56 -6.43 6.59
CA ILE A 43 21.65 -6.55 5.60
C ILE A 43 22.32 -7.93 5.68
N ARG A 44 22.71 -8.34 6.89
CA ARG A 44 23.33 -9.66 7.09
C ARG A 44 22.36 -10.79 6.76
N HIS A 45 21.08 -10.65 7.10
CA HIS A 45 20.06 -11.64 6.77
C HIS A 45 19.92 -11.80 5.25
N ARG A 46 19.76 -10.69 4.51
CA ARG A 46 19.66 -10.71 3.04
C ARG A 46 20.86 -11.38 2.40
N LYS A 47 22.09 -11.00 2.79
CA LYS A 47 23.33 -11.63 2.29
C LYS A 47 23.36 -13.15 2.52
N ARG A 48 22.92 -13.63 3.70
CA ARG A 48 22.85 -15.07 4.00
C ARG A 48 21.78 -15.82 3.19
N GLN A 49 20.70 -15.15 2.80
CA GLN A 49 19.66 -15.76 1.97
C GLN A 49 20.11 -15.81 0.50
N GLU A 50 20.70 -14.71 0.01
CA GLU A 50 21.26 -14.63 -1.35
C GLU A 50 22.38 -15.67 -1.56
N SER A 51 23.27 -15.88 -0.57
CA SER A 51 24.32 -16.91 -0.66
C SER A 51 23.77 -18.34 -0.74
N LYS A 52 22.50 -18.56 -0.39
CA LYS A 52 21.80 -19.85 -0.49
C LYS A 52 20.96 -19.96 -1.77
N GLY A 53 20.98 -18.94 -2.64
CA GLY A 53 20.14 -18.88 -3.85
C GLY A 53 18.69 -18.48 -3.56
N TYR A 54 18.38 -17.99 -2.36
CA TYR A 54 17.03 -17.56 -1.99
C TYR A 54 16.83 -16.06 -2.21
N GLY A 55 15.64 -15.67 -2.67
CA GLY A 55 15.25 -14.27 -2.89
C GLY A 55 14.73 -13.54 -1.64
N PHE A 56 14.94 -14.08 -0.44
CA PHE A 56 14.41 -13.51 0.80
C PHE A 56 15.28 -12.39 1.37
N GLY A 57 14.64 -11.38 1.97
CA GLY A 57 15.33 -10.28 2.63
C GLY A 57 14.51 -9.01 2.60
N TYR A 58 15.10 -7.94 3.13
CA TYR A 58 14.50 -6.62 3.03
C TYR A 58 14.58 -6.09 1.59
N ARG A 59 13.72 -5.13 1.27
CA ARG A 59 13.74 -4.37 0.02
C ARG A 59 13.56 -2.90 0.34
N ILE A 60 14.39 -2.06 -0.27
CA ILE A 60 14.14 -0.63 -0.36
C ILE A 60 13.46 -0.43 -1.71
N VAL A 61 12.25 0.12 -1.71
CA VAL A 61 11.38 0.10 -2.90
C VAL A 61 11.51 1.37 -3.75
N ASN A 62 12.16 2.40 -3.21
CA ASN A 62 12.52 3.64 -3.90
C ASN A 62 14.05 3.86 -3.89
N GLU A 63 14.84 2.80 -4.07
CA GLU A 63 16.30 2.94 -4.19
C GLU A 63 16.66 3.95 -5.31
N PRO A 64 17.71 4.77 -5.12
CA PRO A 64 18.18 5.65 -6.18
C PRO A 64 18.43 4.89 -7.49
N GLY A 65 17.89 5.39 -8.59
CA GLY A 65 17.97 4.75 -9.91
C GLY A 65 16.75 3.94 -10.31
N ILE A 66 15.76 3.73 -9.42
CA ILE A 66 14.46 3.19 -9.81
C ILE A 66 13.61 4.32 -10.41
N GLU A 67 13.34 4.26 -11.71
CA GLU A 67 12.58 5.29 -12.43
C GLU A 67 11.11 5.37 -12.00
N ASN A 68 10.46 4.21 -11.84
CA ASN A 68 9.05 4.09 -11.44
C ASN A 68 8.93 3.15 -10.25
N PRO A 69 9.16 3.64 -9.01
CA PRO A 69 9.14 2.80 -7.83
C PRO A 69 7.73 2.30 -7.54
N VAL A 70 7.63 1.04 -7.13
CA VAL A 70 6.37 0.36 -6.78
C VAL A 70 6.54 -0.37 -5.46
N ALA A 71 5.55 -0.25 -4.58
CA ALA A 71 5.54 -1.01 -3.34
C ALA A 71 5.33 -2.50 -3.62
N ASN A 72 5.98 -3.35 -2.83
CA ASN A 72 5.60 -4.76 -2.71
C ASN A 72 4.28 -4.86 -1.93
N THR A 73 3.61 -6.01 -2.04
CA THR A 73 2.42 -6.34 -1.25
C THR A 73 2.61 -6.02 0.23
N LEU A 74 1.63 -5.33 0.82
CA LEU A 74 1.60 -5.09 2.26
C LEU A 74 1.26 -6.39 2.97
N LEU A 75 2.17 -6.86 3.83
CA LEU A 75 2.01 -8.12 4.55
C LEU A 75 1.69 -7.85 6.02
N ALA A 76 0.53 -8.33 6.49
CA ALA A 76 0.16 -8.29 7.90
C ALA A 76 0.64 -9.53 8.66
N THR A 77 1.95 -9.78 8.70
CA THR A 77 2.49 -10.93 9.45
C THR A 77 3.15 -10.49 10.75
N GLY A 78 2.40 -10.34 11.85
CA GLY A 78 2.90 -10.48 13.24
C GLY A 78 4.30 -9.93 13.62
N GLY A 79 4.81 -8.89 12.97
CA GLY A 79 6.17 -8.34 13.19
C GLY A 79 7.12 -8.40 11.99
N SER A 80 6.85 -9.21 10.95
CA SER A 80 7.51 -9.22 9.65
C SER A 80 6.61 -8.63 8.55
N GLY A 81 7.20 -7.98 7.55
CA GLY A 81 6.48 -7.55 6.34
C GLY A 81 6.76 -6.11 5.94
N ARG A 82 6.99 -5.23 6.93
CA ARG A 82 7.40 -3.83 6.68
C ARG A 82 8.76 -3.74 6.01
N GLU A 83 9.64 -4.70 6.30
CA GLU A 83 10.99 -4.77 5.76
C GLU A 83 11.01 -5.01 4.24
N ARG A 84 9.88 -5.42 3.64
CA ARG A 84 9.73 -5.57 2.18
C ARG A 84 9.38 -4.25 1.48
N ASN A 85 9.10 -3.20 2.23
CA ASN A 85 8.67 -1.90 1.73
C ASN A 85 9.41 -0.79 2.47
N LEU A 86 10.74 -0.88 2.54
CA LEU A 86 11.55 0.17 3.16
C LEU A 86 11.73 1.33 2.20
N ILE A 87 11.87 2.52 2.79
CA ILE A 87 12.03 3.77 2.05
C ILE A 87 13.43 4.31 2.29
N TYR A 88 14.09 4.69 1.21
CA TYR A 88 15.27 5.55 1.20
C TYR A 88 14.79 7.01 1.32
N ASP A 89 15.13 7.65 2.43
CA ASP A 89 14.69 9.00 2.77
C ASP A 89 15.81 9.72 3.56
N PRO A 90 16.92 10.09 2.89
CA PRO A 90 18.03 10.76 3.54
C PRO A 90 17.63 12.15 4.01
N ARG A 91 17.79 12.42 5.31
CA ARG A 91 17.48 13.71 5.93
C ARG A 91 18.54 14.14 6.93
N GLU A 92 18.81 15.44 6.95
CA GLU A 92 19.68 16.05 7.96
C GLU A 92 19.09 15.87 9.37
N GLY A 93 19.95 15.66 10.37
CA GLY A 93 19.53 15.49 11.77
C GLY A 93 18.93 14.13 12.14
N ILE A 94 18.74 13.21 11.18
CA ILE A 94 18.25 11.86 11.47
C ILE A 94 19.38 10.91 11.85
N ALA A 95 20.47 10.90 11.08
CA ALA A 95 21.58 9.97 11.26
C ALA A 95 22.20 10.06 12.66
N GLY A 96 22.35 8.94 13.34
CA GLY A 96 22.99 8.90 14.67
C GLY A 96 22.13 9.40 15.83
N THR A 97 20.91 9.88 15.58
CA THR A 97 20.00 10.33 16.63
C THR A 97 19.56 9.16 17.51
N LYS A 98 19.58 9.35 18.83
CA LYS A 98 19.09 8.37 19.82
C LYS A 98 17.66 8.71 20.21
N ILE A 99 16.76 7.75 20.06
CA ILE A 99 15.35 7.92 20.42
C ILE A 99 14.89 6.84 21.39
N LYS A 100 13.93 7.17 22.25
CA LYS A 100 13.31 6.23 23.18
C LYS A 100 12.66 5.06 22.41
N GLY A 101 12.90 3.83 22.87
CA GLY A 101 12.34 2.62 22.26
C GLY A 101 13.24 1.93 21.23
N LYS A 102 14.33 2.55 20.75
CA LYS A 102 15.33 1.89 19.89
C LYS A 102 16.62 1.62 20.66
N LYS A 103 17.15 0.40 20.52
CA LYS A 103 18.37 -0.05 21.24
C LYS A 103 19.65 0.60 20.73
N THR A 104 19.68 0.99 19.45
CA THR A 104 20.81 1.65 18.80
C THR A 104 20.35 2.98 18.18
N PRO A 105 21.27 3.91 17.91
CA PRO A 105 20.95 5.14 17.17
C PRO A 105 20.29 4.85 15.82
N LEU A 106 19.61 5.84 15.25
CA LEU A 106 19.08 5.77 13.90
C LEU A 106 20.19 5.56 12.87
N ASN A 107 19.86 4.84 11.79
CA ASN A 107 20.80 4.52 10.74
C ASN A 107 21.26 5.77 9.96
N ASP A 108 22.49 5.71 9.47
CA ASP A 108 23.17 6.75 8.69
C ASP A 108 22.76 6.77 7.21
N LYS A 109 21.97 5.78 6.78
CA LYS A 109 21.53 5.63 5.38
C LYS A 109 20.17 6.26 5.09
N GLY A 110 19.51 6.86 6.08
CA GLY A 110 18.17 7.43 5.92
C GLY A 110 17.09 6.39 5.61
N ILE A 111 17.27 5.12 6.00
CA ILE A 111 16.27 4.08 5.72
C ILE A 111 15.18 4.07 6.79
N ARG A 112 13.92 4.14 6.36
CA ARG A 112 12.75 4.07 7.24
C ARG A 112 11.75 3.01 6.79
N VAL A 113 10.83 2.68 7.69
CA VAL A 113 9.58 2.01 7.30
C VAL A 113 8.60 3.04 6.75
N MET A 114 7.68 2.61 5.89
CA MET A 114 6.52 3.43 5.57
C MET A 114 5.68 3.69 6.81
N THR A 115 5.00 4.83 6.86
CA THR A 115 4.08 5.23 7.94
C THR A 115 2.72 4.52 7.79
N PRO A 116 1.87 4.53 8.84
CA PRO A 116 0.50 4.03 8.70
C PRO A 116 -0.30 4.83 7.66
N THR A 117 -0.08 6.15 7.56
CA THR A 117 -0.76 7.00 6.56
C THR A 117 -0.40 6.55 5.14
N GLU A 118 0.88 6.31 4.87
CA GLU A 118 1.36 5.81 3.57
C GLU A 118 0.74 4.43 3.24
N TRP A 119 0.59 3.54 4.22
CA TRP A 119 -0.13 2.26 4.03
C TRP A 119 -1.63 2.47 3.74
N GLY A 120 -2.26 3.41 4.43
CA GLY A 120 -3.66 3.77 4.18
C GLY A 120 -3.87 4.33 2.76
N LYS A 121 -2.94 5.17 2.29
CA LYS A 121 -2.92 5.67 0.90
C LYS A 121 -2.75 4.53 -0.11
N LEU A 122 -1.81 3.60 0.12
CA LEU A 122 -1.62 2.43 -0.76
C LEU A 122 -2.88 1.56 -0.87
N GLN A 123 -3.64 1.42 0.23
CA GLN A 123 -4.89 0.65 0.24
C GLN A 123 -6.10 1.45 -0.24
N GLY A 124 -5.96 2.76 -0.47
CA GLY A 124 -7.03 3.66 -0.91
C GLY A 124 -8.00 4.09 0.20
N PHE A 125 -7.65 3.89 1.47
CA PHE A 125 -8.43 4.41 2.61
C PHE A 125 -8.17 5.89 2.86
N ILE A 126 -6.97 6.38 2.52
CA ILE A 126 -6.58 7.77 2.71
C ILE A 126 -6.29 8.36 1.34
N ASN A 127 -6.66 9.62 1.13
CA ASN A 127 -6.50 10.36 -0.12
C ASN A 127 -7.23 9.69 -1.30
N TYR A 128 -8.33 8.99 -1.01
CA TYR A 128 -9.15 8.34 -2.01
C TYR A 128 -10.60 8.07 -1.57
N ALA A 129 -10.87 6.92 -0.93
CA ALA A 129 -12.24 6.42 -0.78
C ALA A 129 -13.11 7.22 0.20
N PHE A 130 -12.47 7.98 1.08
CA PHE A 130 -13.13 8.75 2.14
C PHE A 130 -12.79 10.25 2.05
N THR A 131 -12.32 10.70 0.89
CA THR A 131 -12.04 12.12 0.63
C THR A 131 -13.27 12.79 0.03
N ASP A 132 -13.66 13.95 0.56
CA ASP A 132 -14.79 14.73 0.03
C ASP A 132 -14.42 15.58 -1.21
N GLU A 133 -15.40 16.30 -1.77
CA GLU A 133 -15.21 17.14 -2.96
C GLU A 133 -14.23 18.30 -2.74
N ASP A 134 -14.09 18.75 -1.50
CA ASP A 134 -13.19 19.83 -1.09
C ASP A 134 -11.78 19.30 -0.74
N GLY A 135 -11.56 17.99 -0.78
CA GLY A 135 -10.28 17.34 -0.49
C GLY A 135 -10.04 17.01 0.98
N ASN A 136 -11.06 17.11 1.84
CA ASN A 136 -10.93 16.77 3.25
C ASN A 136 -10.96 15.26 3.48
N GLU A 137 -10.08 14.78 4.35
CA GLU A 137 -9.99 13.37 4.70
C GLU A 137 -11.05 12.98 5.74
N GLY A 138 -11.91 12.03 5.39
CA GLY A 138 -12.94 11.46 6.27
C GLY A 138 -12.50 10.20 7.00
N PHE A 139 -11.43 9.53 6.57
CA PHE A 139 -10.93 8.33 7.25
C PHE A 139 -10.02 8.68 8.44
N SER A 140 -10.36 8.16 9.62
CA SER A 140 -9.46 8.18 10.78
C SER A 140 -9.59 6.90 11.60
N PHE A 141 -8.50 6.52 12.28
CA PHE A 141 -8.60 5.50 13.33
C PHE A 141 -9.10 6.13 14.62
N PRO A 142 -9.81 5.37 15.47
CA PRO A 142 -10.11 5.80 16.83
C PRO A 142 -8.85 6.21 17.61
N ASP A 143 -9.04 7.12 18.57
CA ASP A 143 -7.96 7.54 19.47
C ASP A 143 -7.35 6.34 20.22
N GLY A 144 -6.04 6.39 20.42
CA GLY A 144 -5.31 5.35 21.16
C GLY A 144 -4.97 4.10 20.35
N VAL A 145 -5.41 3.97 19.09
CA VAL A 145 -4.97 2.87 18.22
C VAL A 145 -3.47 3.01 17.91
N SER A 146 -2.70 1.99 18.29
CA SER A 146 -1.25 1.97 18.07
C SER A 146 -0.88 1.78 16.60
N ASP A 147 0.28 2.28 16.18
CA ASP A 147 0.80 2.07 14.81
C ASP A 147 0.87 0.59 14.43
N VAL A 148 1.23 -0.29 15.38
CA VAL A 148 1.25 -1.75 15.16
C VAL A 148 -0.13 -2.26 14.75
N GLN A 149 -1.19 -1.80 15.40
CA GLN A 149 -2.57 -2.15 15.05
C GLN A 149 -2.99 -1.53 13.72
N LYS A 150 -2.59 -0.29 13.42
CA LYS A 150 -2.87 0.36 12.13
C LYS A 150 -2.23 -0.42 10.97
N TYR A 151 -0.95 -0.77 11.07
CA TYR A 151 -0.28 -1.63 10.08
C TYR A 151 -0.97 -2.98 9.93
N LYS A 152 -1.39 -3.61 11.04
CA LYS A 152 -2.11 -4.89 10.99
C LYS A 152 -3.46 -4.77 10.28
N GLN A 153 -4.19 -3.68 10.49
CA GLN A 153 -5.49 -3.46 9.84
C GLN A 153 -5.33 -3.20 8.35
N PHE A 154 -4.44 -2.27 7.95
CA PHE A 154 -4.18 -2.00 6.53
C PHE A 154 -3.51 -3.17 5.80
N GLY A 155 -2.63 -3.92 6.44
CA GLY A 155 -2.00 -5.08 5.80
C GLY A 155 -2.93 -6.29 5.64
N ASN A 156 -4.06 -6.34 6.35
CA ASN A 156 -5.10 -7.36 6.18
C ASN A 156 -6.30 -6.86 5.37
N SER A 157 -6.30 -5.60 4.94
CA SER A 157 -7.37 -5.05 4.11
C SER A 157 -7.18 -5.39 2.64
N VAL A 158 -8.28 -5.36 1.91
CA VAL A 158 -8.27 -5.33 0.45
C VAL A 158 -8.08 -3.89 -0.04
N THR A 159 -7.51 -3.74 -1.22
CA THR A 159 -7.28 -2.44 -1.86
C THR A 159 -8.60 -1.89 -2.40
N ILE A 160 -9.07 -0.77 -1.86
CA ILE A 160 -10.40 -0.20 -2.18
C ILE A 160 -10.57 0.06 -3.70
N PRO A 161 -9.61 0.67 -4.40
CA PRO A 161 -9.70 0.87 -5.85
C PRO A 161 -9.99 -0.41 -6.64
N ALA A 162 -9.39 -1.54 -6.25
CA ALA A 162 -9.61 -2.82 -6.94
C ALA A 162 -11.04 -3.34 -6.70
N ILE A 163 -11.57 -3.17 -5.48
CA ILE A 163 -12.94 -3.53 -5.14
C ILE A 163 -13.93 -2.64 -5.91
N GLU A 164 -13.64 -1.35 -6.03
CA GLU A 164 -14.48 -0.42 -6.79
C GLU A 164 -14.55 -0.77 -8.27
N GLU A 165 -13.42 -1.09 -8.91
CA GLU A 165 -13.41 -1.54 -10.32
C GLU A 165 -14.29 -2.78 -10.50
N MET A 166 -14.18 -3.74 -9.59
CA MET A 166 -15.02 -4.93 -9.63
C MET A 166 -16.50 -4.60 -9.40
N ALA A 167 -16.81 -3.67 -8.49
CA ALA A 167 -18.18 -3.24 -8.23
C ALA A 167 -18.80 -2.53 -9.44
N ARG A 168 -18.04 -1.65 -10.12
CA ARG A 168 -18.46 -1.00 -11.37
C ARG A 168 -18.72 -2.03 -12.47
N PHE A 169 -17.83 -3.01 -12.60
CA PHE A 169 -18.00 -4.12 -13.55
C PHE A 169 -19.27 -4.92 -13.25
N MET A 170 -19.46 -5.37 -12.00
CA MET A 170 -20.66 -6.10 -11.58
C MET A 170 -21.94 -5.29 -11.82
N SER A 171 -21.94 -3.99 -11.49
CA SER A 171 -23.07 -3.09 -11.75
C SER A 171 -23.41 -3.02 -13.24
N SER A 172 -22.42 -2.94 -14.13
CA SER A 172 -22.65 -2.96 -15.58
C SER A 172 -23.25 -4.27 -16.06
N CYS A 173 -22.82 -5.40 -15.49
CA CYS A 173 -23.37 -6.72 -15.79
C CYS A 173 -24.83 -6.84 -15.34
N PHE A 174 -25.15 -6.36 -14.13
CA PHE A 174 -26.52 -6.39 -13.63
C PHE A 174 -27.46 -5.52 -14.44
N LYS A 175 -27.04 -4.33 -14.89
CA LYS A 175 -27.85 -3.47 -15.77
C LYS A 175 -28.27 -4.20 -17.05
N LYS A 176 -27.32 -4.87 -17.72
CA LYS A 176 -27.60 -5.66 -18.94
C LYS A 176 -28.50 -6.87 -18.71
N LEU A 177 -28.46 -7.46 -17.51
CA LEU A 177 -29.31 -8.61 -17.17
C LEU A 177 -30.74 -8.19 -16.78
N CYS A 178 -30.92 -6.96 -16.33
CA CYS A 178 -32.21 -6.41 -15.93
C CYS A 178 -32.91 -5.59 -17.04
N GLU A 179 -32.24 -5.34 -18.16
CA GLU A 179 -32.89 -4.77 -19.35
C GLU A 179 -33.92 -5.77 -19.88
N PRO A 180 -35.20 -5.37 -20.04
CA PRO A 180 -36.20 -6.26 -20.63
C PRO A 180 -35.83 -6.56 -22.08
N ASP A 181 -36.01 -7.81 -22.51
CA ASP A 181 -35.83 -8.19 -23.91
C ASP A 181 -36.79 -7.35 -24.77
N GLU A 182 -36.26 -6.38 -25.52
CA GLU A 182 -36.96 -5.72 -26.63
C GLU A 182 -37.23 -6.77 -27.72
N GLY A 183 -38.29 -7.55 -27.57
CA GLY A 183 -38.61 -8.58 -28.57
C GLY A 183 -39.65 -9.65 -28.23
N THR A 184 -40.31 -9.61 -27.06
CA THR A 184 -41.44 -10.53 -26.85
C THR A 184 -42.75 -9.82 -27.19
N GLU A 185 -43.06 -9.70 -28.49
CA GLU A 185 -44.45 -9.56 -28.93
C GLU A 185 -45.20 -10.82 -28.50
N VAL A 186 -45.91 -10.74 -27.38
CA VAL A 186 -46.86 -11.78 -26.99
C VAL A 186 -48.08 -11.62 -27.90
N SER A 187 -48.13 -12.38 -28.98
CA SER A 187 -49.36 -12.58 -29.75
C SER A 187 -50.37 -13.30 -28.83
N LEU A 188 -51.33 -12.56 -28.29
CA LEU A 188 -52.46 -13.14 -27.58
C LEU A 188 -53.43 -13.79 -28.59
N PRO A 189 -53.97 -14.98 -28.30
CA PRO A 189 -54.93 -15.69 -29.17
C PRO A 189 -56.28 -14.99 -29.28
#